data_AF-A0A2X3EZK1-F1
#
_entry.id   AF-A0A2X3EZK1-F1
#
_cell.length_a   1.000
_cell.length_b   1.000
_cell.length_c   1.000
_cell.angle_alpha   90.00
_cell.angle_beta   90.00
_cell.angle_gamma   90.00
#
_symmetry.space_group_name_H-M   'P 1'
#
loop_
_entity.id
_entity.type
_entity.pdbx_description
1 polymer ?
#
loop_
_entity_poly.entity_id
_entity_poly.type
_entity_poly.pdbx_seq_one_letter_code
_entity_poly.pdbx_strand_id
1 'polypeptide(L)'
;MREWQDIYTQLRQVVKELGLPINSEPAEYREIHTALLTGLLSHIGMKDADKQEFTGARNARFSIFPGSGLFKKPPKWTMVAELVETSRLWGRIAARIEPEWVEPVAQHLIKRSYSEPHWERSQGAVMATEKVTVYGLPIVAARKVNYSQIDPGAVPRTVYPPCAGGGRLADASRLLPRKPEAAGGNRRAGA
;
A
#
# COMPACT_ATOMS: atom_id res chain seq x y z
N MET A 1 19.90 -27.81 -16.45
CA MET A 1 18.91 -27.59 -17.54
C MET A 1 17.75 -28.58 -17.49
N ARG A 2 17.98 -29.91 -17.38
CA ARG A 2 16.88 -30.90 -17.26
C ARG A 2 15.99 -30.70 -16.03
N GLU A 3 16.57 -30.53 -14.85
CA GLU A 3 15.81 -30.31 -13.59
C GLU A 3 14.85 -29.11 -13.66
N TRP A 4 15.25 -28.03 -14.34
CA TRP A 4 14.39 -26.87 -14.56
C TRP A 4 13.18 -27.22 -15.44
N GLN A 5 13.40 -27.98 -16.51
CA GLN A 5 12.32 -28.41 -17.40
C GLN A 5 11.35 -29.35 -16.68
N ASP A 6 11.86 -30.20 -15.78
CA ASP A 6 11.05 -31.12 -14.98
C ASP A 6 10.18 -30.35 -13.98
N ILE A 7 10.77 -29.43 -13.21
CA ILE A 7 10.03 -28.57 -12.26
C ILE A 7 8.98 -27.73 -12.98
N TYR A 8 9.33 -27.15 -14.14
CA TYR A 8 8.38 -26.40 -14.95
C TYR A 8 7.18 -27.25 -15.38
N THR A 9 7.44 -28.49 -15.82
CA THR A 9 6.40 -29.42 -16.27
C THR A 9 5.47 -29.81 -15.12
N GLN A 10 6.04 -30.09 -13.94
CA GLN A 10 5.29 -30.41 -12.72
C GLN A 10 4.40 -29.23 -12.29
N LEU A 11 4.97 -28.02 -12.23
CA LEU A 11 4.21 -26.83 -11.83
C LEU A 11 3.07 -26.56 -12.82
N ARG A 12 3.31 -26.71 -14.12
CA ARG A 12 2.31 -26.55 -15.17
C ARG A 12 1.16 -27.54 -15.04
N GLN A 13 1.45 -28.78 -14.63
CA GLN A 13 0.42 -29.80 -14.42
C GLN A 13 -0.48 -29.43 -13.24
N VAL A 14 0.10 -29.04 -12.09
CA VAL A 14 -0.66 -28.60 -10.91
C VAL A 14 -1.54 -27.39 -11.22
N VAL A 15 -1.02 -26.40 -11.95
CA VAL A 15 -1.79 -25.22 -12.37
C VAL A 15 -3.00 -25.60 -13.24
N LYS A 16 -2.85 -26.58 -14.14
CA LYS A 16 -3.97 -27.12 -14.93
C LYS A 16 -5.01 -27.83 -14.08
N GLU A 17 -4.58 -28.65 -13.12
CA GLU A 17 -5.47 -29.37 -12.18
C GLU A 17 -6.29 -28.40 -11.33
N LEU A 18 -5.70 -27.25 -10.96
CA LEU A 18 -6.39 -26.15 -10.27
C LEU A 18 -7.34 -25.34 -11.17
N GLY A 19 -7.41 -25.64 -12.47
CA GLY A 19 -8.26 -24.92 -13.42
C GLY A 19 -7.80 -23.49 -13.71
N LEU A 20 -6.55 -23.15 -13.41
CA LEU A 20 -6.02 -21.81 -13.63
C LEU A 20 -5.62 -21.62 -15.11
N PRO A 21 -6.00 -20.50 -15.74
CA PRO A 21 -5.62 -20.23 -17.12
C PRO A 21 -4.11 -20.03 -17.24
N ILE A 22 -3.51 -20.68 -18.23
CA ILE A 22 -2.09 -20.50 -18.56
C ILE A 22 -1.98 -19.42 -19.62
N ASN A 23 -1.19 -18.37 -19.33
CA ASN A 23 -0.93 -17.31 -20.30
C ASN A 23 -0.30 -17.86 -21.58
N SER A 24 -0.76 -17.35 -22.72
CA SER A 24 -0.19 -17.65 -24.04
C SER A 24 0.93 -16.67 -24.41
N GLU A 25 0.93 -15.48 -23.81
CA GLU A 25 1.94 -14.43 -24.01
C GLU A 25 2.90 -14.36 -22.82
N PRO A 26 4.17 -13.95 -23.04
CA PRO A 26 5.11 -13.69 -21.96
C PRO A 26 4.58 -12.63 -20.98
N ALA A 27 4.72 -12.87 -19.69
CA ALA A 27 4.33 -11.89 -18.67
C ALA A 27 5.27 -10.68 -18.67
N GLU A 28 4.70 -9.50 -18.45
CA GLU A 28 5.45 -8.26 -18.39
C GLU A 28 6.26 -8.13 -17.09
N TYR A 29 7.29 -7.29 -17.09
CA TYR A 29 8.17 -7.10 -15.94
C TYR A 29 7.38 -6.82 -14.66
N ARG A 30 6.43 -5.88 -14.71
CA ARG A 30 5.60 -5.51 -13.56
C ARG A 30 4.78 -6.69 -13.03
N GLU A 31 4.20 -7.51 -13.89
CA GLU A 31 3.30 -8.59 -13.51
C GLU A 31 4.04 -9.68 -12.75
N ILE A 32 5.23 -10.05 -13.23
CA ILE A 32 6.10 -11.04 -12.58
C ILE A 32 6.47 -10.55 -11.17
N HIS A 33 6.91 -9.30 -11.04
CA HIS A 33 7.33 -8.76 -9.74
C HIS A 33 6.14 -8.55 -8.81
N THR A 34 4.97 -8.19 -9.32
CA THR A 34 3.73 -8.09 -8.53
C THR A 34 3.31 -9.46 -7.98
N ALA A 35 3.41 -10.51 -8.80
CA ALA A 35 3.14 -11.89 -8.35
C ALA A 35 4.15 -12.35 -7.28
N LEU A 36 5.44 -12.00 -7.42
CA LEU A 36 6.44 -12.30 -6.41
C LEU A 36 6.22 -11.50 -5.12
N LEU A 37 5.78 -10.25 -5.22
CA LEU A 37 5.49 -9.39 -4.07
C LEU A 37 4.40 -9.99 -3.18
N THR A 38 3.43 -10.76 -3.69
CA THR A 38 2.38 -11.36 -2.85
C THR A 38 2.95 -12.30 -1.78
N GLY A 39 4.07 -12.99 -2.07
CA GLY A 39 4.76 -13.86 -1.13
C GLY A 39 5.94 -13.20 -0.41
N LEU A 40 6.55 -12.18 -1.02
CA LEU A 40 7.82 -11.59 -0.57
C LEU A 40 7.69 -10.13 -0.11
N LEU A 41 6.54 -9.74 0.44
CA LEU A 41 6.32 -8.37 0.96
C LEU A 41 7.35 -7.94 2.02
N SER A 42 7.94 -8.88 2.76
CA SER A 42 9.00 -8.58 3.74
C SER A 42 10.37 -8.33 3.11
N HIS A 43 10.57 -8.64 1.83
CA HIS A 43 11.86 -8.54 1.14
C HIS A 43 11.96 -7.28 0.25
N ILE A 44 11.13 -6.28 0.53
CA ILE A 44 11.23 -4.96 -0.09
C ILE A 44 12.20 -4.07 0.70
N GLY A 45 12.85 -3.14 0.02
CA GLY A 45 13.70 -2.15 0.64
C GLY A 45 13.70 -0.81 -0.09
N MET A 46 13.81 0.25 0.70
CA MET A 46 14.00 1.62 0.25
C MET A 46 15.44 2.03 0.51
N LYS A 47 16.15 2.49 -0.53
CA LYS A 47 17.54 2.92 -0.43
C LYS A 47 17.65 4.19 0.43
N ASP A 48 18.63 4.21 1.33
CA ASP A 48 19.01 5.43 2.04
C ASP A 48 19.74 6.41 1.10
N ALA A 49 19.53 7.71 1.29
CA ALA A 49 20.11 8.74 0.42
C ALA A 49 21.65 8.77 0.49
N ASP A 50 22.20 8.56 1.69
CA ASP A 50 23.61 8.78 1.99
C ASP A 50 24.45 7.49 1.98
N LYS A 51 23.81 6.32 1.87
CA LYS A 51 24.45 5.01 2.03
C LYS A 51 24.10 4.04 0.91
N GLN A 52 24.95 3.04 0.71
CA GLN A 52 24.67 1.86 -0.13
C GLN A 52 23.90 0.79 0.66
N GLU A 53 22.93 1.25 1.44
CA GLU A 53 22.12 0.45 2.36
C GLU A 53 20.65 0.73 2.08
N PHE A 54 19.84 -0.28 2.36
CA PHE A 54 18.40 -0.25 2.19
C PHE A 54 17.75 -0.44 3.55
N THR A 55 16.77 0.40 3.85
CA THR A 55 15.80 0.13 4.91
C THR A 55 14.78 -0.87 4.38
N GLY A 56 14.75 -2.06 4.96
CA GLY A 56 13.80 -3.12 4.67
C GLY A 56 12.62 -3.18 5.64
N ALA A 57 11.77 -4.18 5.45
CA ALA A 57 10.65 -4.43 6.35
C ALA A 57 11.13 -4.60 7.81
N ARG A 58 10.31 -4.12 8.76
CA ARG A 58 10.60 -4.18 10.21
C ARG A 58 11.91 -3.50 10.60
N ASN A 59 12.29 -2.46 9.86
CA ASN A 59 13.52 -1.68 10.08
C ASN A 59 14.83 -2.50 9.92
N ALA A 60 14.77 -3.63 9.21
CA ALA A 60 15.97 -4.36 8.83
C ALA A 60 16.85 -3.50 7.91
N ARG A 61 18.16 -3.65 8.01
CA ARG A 61 19.13 -2.95 7.14
C ARG A 61 19.87 -3.97 6.31
N PHE A 62 19.84 -3.81 4.99
CA PHE A 62 20.52 -4.72 4.08
C PHE A 62 21.20 -3.97 2.94
N SER A 63 22.21 -4.60 2.34
CA SER A 63 22.85 -4.12 1.11
C SER A 63 22.60 -5.11 -0.03
N ILE A 64 22.56 -4.62 -1.26
CA ILE A 64 22.50 -5.49 -2.44
C ILE A 64 23.84 -6.25 -2.55
N PHE A 65 23.78 -7.54 -2.87
CA PHE A 65 24.98 -8.37 -3.05
C PHE A 65 25.91 -7.79 -4.14
N PRO A 66 27.24 -7.71 -3.93
CA PRO A 66 28.16 -7.08 -4.88
C PRO A 66 28.18 -7.69 -6.29
N GLY A 67 27.83 -8.97 -6.42
CA GLY A 67 27.70 -9.65 -7.71
C GLY A 67 26.43 -9.30 -8.49
N SER A 68 25.53 -8.49 -7.93
CA SER A 68 24.32 -8.05 -8.63
C SER A 68 24.61 -6.94 -9.63
N GLY A 69 23.95 -6.97 -10.79
CA GLY A 69 23.98 -5.87 -11.76
C GLY A 69 23.45 -4.54 -11.20
N LEU A 70 22.64 -4.59 -10.12
CA LEU A 70 22.09 -3.40 -9.46
C LEU A 70 23.02 -2.81 -8.40
N PHE A 71 24.16 -3.44 -8.08
CA PHE A 71 25.05 -2.98 -7.01
C PHE A 71 25.69 -1.63 -7.31
N LYS A 72 26.08 -1.36 -8.56
CA LYS A 72 26.75 -0.10 -8.94
C LYS A 72 25.79 1.09 -8.96
N LYS A 73 24.55 0.87 -9.40
CA LYS A 73 23.50 1.90 -9.53
C LYS A 73 22.20 1.37 -8.91
N PRO A 74 22.14 1.29 -7.57
CA PRO A 74 20.96 0.76 -6.90
C PRO A 74 19.76 1.70 -7.10
N PRO A 75 18.57 1.15 -7.43
CA PRO A 75 17.34 1.92 -7.53
C PRO A 75 16.91 2.43 -6.14
N LYS A 76 15.97 3.39 -6.12
CA LYS A 76 15.39 3.90 -4.87
C LYS A 76 14.60 2.82 -4.12
N TRP A 77 13.92 1.96 -4.86
CA TRP A 77 13.13 0.85 -4.34
C TRP A 77 13.56 -0.45 -5.01
N THR A 78 13.73 -1.48 -4.19
CA THR A 78 14.12 -2.80 -4.64
C THR A 78 13.32 -3.87 -3.91
N MET A 79 13.08 -4.99 -4.60
CA MET A 79 12.76 -6.25 -3.96
C MET A 79 13.92 -7.22 -4.12
N VAL A 80 14.08 -8.14 -3.19
CA VAL A 80 15.08 -9.20 -3.25
C VAL A 80 14.41 -10.55 -3.10
N ALA A 81 14.88 -11.57 -3.80
CA ALA A 81 14.34 -12.92 -3.61
C ALA A 81 14.73 -13.48 -2.24
N GLU A 82 15.94 -13.17 -1.79
CA GLU A 82 16.52 -13.75 -0.58
C GLU A 82 17.32 -12.71 0.21
N LEU A 83 17.18 -12.78 1.55
CA LEU A 83 17.98 -12.02 2.51
C LEU A 83 18.88 -13.01 3.26
N VAL A 84 20.20 -12.92 3.04
CA VAL A 84 21.19 -13.83 3.61
C VAL A 84 22.09 -13.07 4.58
N GLU A 85 22.15 -13.53 5.81
CA GLU A 85 23.03 -12.98 6.84
C GLU A 85 24.38 -13.72 6.83
N THR A 86 25.47 -12.98 6.59
CA THR A 86 26.84 -13.50 6.72
C THR A 86 27.67 -12.58 7.61
N SER A 87 28.34 -11.58 7.04
CA SER A 87 29.00 -10.49 7.77
C SER A 87 28.06 -9.30 7.98
N ARG A 88 27.08 -9.14 7.11
CA ARG A 88 25.94 -8.23 7.18
C ARG A 88 24.78 -8.87 6.40
N LEU A 89 23.60 -8.28 6.48
CA LEU A 89 22.45 -8.74 5.72
C LEU A 89 22.60 -8.38 4.23
N TRP A 90 22.61 -9.39 3.38
CA TRP A 90 22.75 -9.26 1.93
C TRP A 90 21.46 -9.63 1.21
N GLY A 91 21.00 -8.74 0.34
CA GLY A 91 19.92 -9.00 -0.60
C GLY A 91 20.44 -9.64 -1.88
N ARG A 92 20.00 -10.86 -2.18
CA ARG A 92 20.32 -11.61 -3.41
C ARG A 92 19.16 -11.61 -4.39
N ILE A 93 19.49 -11.69 -5.68
CA ILE A 93 18.52 -11.66 -6.79
C ILE A 93 17.62 -10.43 -6.64
N ALA A 94 18.24 -9.25 -6.74
CA ALA A 94 17.57 -7.98 -6.56
C ALA A 94 16.89 -7.53 -7.87
N ALA A 95 15.70 -6.97 -7.74
CA ALA A 95 14.96 -6.35 -8.82
C ALA A 95 14.51 -4.94 -8.41
N ARG A 96 14.36 -4.07 -9.41
CA ARG A 96 13.78 -2.75 -9.23
C ARG A 96 12.26 -2.90 -9.12
N ILE A 97 11.66 -2.16 -8.20
CA ILE A 97 10.21 -2.07 -8.10
C ILE A 97 9.78 -0.62 -7.89
N GLU A 98 8.52 -0.35 -8.16
CA GLU A 98 7.87 0.90 -7.81
C GLU A 98 6.96 0.69 -6.58
N PRO A 99 6.93 1.63 -5.61
CA PRO A 99 6.17 1.47 -4.38
C PRO A 99 4.65 1.33 -4.62
N GLU A 100 4.15 1.90 -5.70
CA GLU A 100 2.74 1.80 -6.13
C GLU A 100 2.28 0.36 -6.41
N TRP A 101 3.20 -0.57 -6.69
CA TRP A 101 2.86 -1.99 -6.88
C TRP A 101 2.58 -2.71 -5.57
N VAL A 102 3.12 -2.19 -4.46
CA VAL A 102 3.03 -2.81 -3.14
C VAL A 102 1.67 -2.52 -2.50
N GLU A 103 1.12 -1.33 -2.69
CA GLU A 103 -0.13 -0.90 -2.05
C GLU A 103 -1.33 -1.82 -2.35
N PRO A 104 -1.61 -2.22 -3.60
CA PRO A 104 -2.73 -3.12 -3.91
C PRO A 104 -2.55 -4.52 -3.32
N VAL A 105 -1.31 -5.02 -3.23
CA VAL A 105 -1.00 -6.36 -2.75
C VAL A 105 -0.98 -6.43 -1.21
N ALA A 106 -0.52 -5.36 -0.56
CA ALA A 106 -0.34 -5.29 0.88
C ALA A 106 -1.54 -4.68 1.63
N GLN A 107 -2.73 -4.60 1.02
CA GLN A 107 -3.91 -3.94 1.65
C GLN A 107 -4.25 -4.46 3.05
N HIS A 108 -3.92 -5.71 3.34
CA HIS A 108 -4.15 -6.36 4.64
C HIS A 108 -3.08 -6.02 5.70
N LEU A 109 -1.96 -5.39 5.31
CA LEU A 109 -0.82 -5.07 6.18
C LEU A 109 -0.50 -3.57 6.25
N ILE A 110 -1.07 -2.77 5.35
CA ILE A 110 -0.85 -1.33 5.29
C ILE A 110 -1.43 -0.65 6.54
N LYS A 111 -0.67 0.32 7.07
CA LYS A 111 -1.13 1.25 8.10
C LYS A 111 -1.28 2.62 7.45
N ARG A 112 -2.48 3.19 7.57
CA ARG A 112 -2.82 4.53 7.08
C ARG A 112 -2.79 5.51 8.25
N SER A 113 -2.16 6.65 8.03
CA SER A 113 -2.18 7.78 8.97
C SER A 113 -2.56 9.04 8.21
N TYR A 114 -3.44 9.85 8.77
CA TYR A 114 -3.89 11.10 8.18
C TYR A 114 -3.37 12.27 9.01
N SER A 115 -2.82 13.28 8.34
CA SER A 115 -2.31 14.50 8.98
C SER A 115 -2.88 15.75 8.32
N GLU A 116 -2.88 16.84 9.08
CA GLU A 116 -3.22 18.19 8.60
C GLU A 116 -4.60 18.30 7.92
N PRO A 117 -5.70 17.96 8.62
CA PRO A 117 -7.04 18.21 8.10
C PRO A 117 -7.24 19.73 7.95
N HIS A 118 -7.46 20.19 6.72
CA HIS A 118 -7.69 21.58 6.38
C HIS A 118 -8.84 21.72 5.37
N TRP A 119 -9.56 22.83 5.43
CA TRP A 119 -10.59 23.11 4.43
C TRP A 119 -9.97 23.70 3.18
N GLU A 120 -10.20 23.04 2.04
CA GLU A 120 -9.78 23.54 0.74
C GLU A 120 -10.97 24.18 0.02
N ARG A 121 -10.91 25.50 -0.20
CA ARG A 121 -12.00 26.26 -0.85
C ARG A 121 -12.27 25.82 -2.29
N SER A 122 -11.25 25.32 -3.00
CA SER A 122 -11.36 24.85 -4.38
C SER A 122 -12.17 23.57 -4.51
N GLN A 123 -12.05 22.65 -3.55
CA GLN A 123 -12.79 21.39 -3.53
C GLN A 123 -14.05 21.41 -2.68
N GLY A 124 -14.24 22.46 -1.85
CA GLY A 124 -15.40 22.58 -0.96
C GLY A 124 -15.48 21.46 0.07
N ALA A 125 -14.34 20.86 0.42
CA ALA A 125 -14.24 19.69 1.28
C ALA A 125 -13.07 19.83 2.26
N VAL A 126 -13.15 19.05 3.34
CA VAL A 126 -12.04 18.89 4.29
C VAL A 126 -11.05 17.90 3.71
N MET A 127 -9.86 18.40 3.38
CA MET A 127 -8.77 17.63 2.81
C MET A 127 -7.76 17.28 3.90
N ALA A 128 -7.16 16.10 3.82
CA ALA A 128 -6.05 15.69 4.68
C ALA A 128 -4.96 15.03 3.84
N THR A 129 -3.76 14.97 4.41
CA THR A 129 -2.63 14.25 3.82
C THR A 129 -2.60 12.83 4.38
N GLU A 130 -2.79 11.84 3.53
CA GLU A 130 -2.64 10.41 3.83
C GLU A 130 -1.19 9.96 3.63
N LYS A 131 -0.66 9.27 4.65
CA LYS A 131 0.58 8.52 4.60
C LYS A 131 0.27 7.04 4.79
N VAL A 132 0.76 6.21 3.88
CA VAL A 132 0.57 4.74 3.89
C VAL A 132 1.91 4.07 4.13
N THR A 133 1.96 3.20 5.15
CA THR A 133 3.17 2.47 5.53
C THR A 133 2.95 0.97 5.52
N VAL A 134 3.96 0.20 5.11
CA VAL A 134 3.98 -1.27 5.16
C VAL A 134 5.24 -1.70 5.89
N TYR A 135 5.09 -2.46 6.97
CA TYR A 135 6.23 -2.91 7.80
C TYR A 135 7.21 -1.80 8.22
N GLY A 136 6.71 -0.57 8.41
CA GLY A 136 7.51 0.59 8.76
C GLY A 136 8.10 1.37 7.58
N LEU A 137 7.94 0.88 6.34
CA LEU A 137 8.36 1.57 5.13
C LEU A 137 7.24 2.46 4.57
N PRO A 138 7.53 3.73 4.21
CA PRO A 138 6.53 4.62 3.62
C PRO A 138 6.32 4.30 2.14
N ILE A 139 5.22 3.63 1.81
CA ILE A 139 4.82 3.33 0.42
C ILE A 139 4.24 4.59 -0.24
N VAL A 140 3.39 5.31 0.48
CA VAL A 140 2.82 6.59 0.07
C VAL A 140 3.20 7.62 1.11
N ALA A 141 3.98 8.63 0.70
CA ALA A 141 4.49 9.65 1.63
C ALA A 141 3.42 10.70 1.96
N ALA A 142 2.73 11.23 0.95
CA ALA A 142 1.72 12.26 1.09
C ALA A 142 0.73 12.20 -0.09
N ARG A 143 -0.46 11.65 0.14
CA ARG A 143 -1.57 11.64 -0.81
C ARG A 143 -2.68 12.52 -0.28
N LYS A 144 -3.16 13.47 -1.08
CA LYS A 144 -4.34 14.26 -0.70
C LYS A 144 -5.59 13.39 -0.74
N VAL A 145 -6.33 13.34 0.36
CA VAL A 145 -7.57 12.59 0.47
C VAL A 145 -8.67 13.45 1.07
N ASN A 146 -9.90 13.19 0.65
CA ASN A 146 -11.07 13.83 1.26
C ASN A 146 -11.32 13.19 2.63
N TYR A 147 -11.01 13.92 3.68
CA TYR A 147 -11.07 13.43 5.05
C TYR A 147 -12.52 13.27 5.54
N SER A 148 -13.45 14.06 5.00
CA SER A 148 -14.87 14.02 5.41
C SER A 148 -15.56 12.69 5.14
N GLN A 149 -15.05 11.88 4.20
CA GLN A 149 -15.59 10.55 3.87
C GLN A 149 -14.97 9.43 4.71
N ILE A 150 -13.79 9.65 5.30
CA ILE A 150 -13.00 8.64 6.00
C ILE A 150 -13.39 8.59 7.48
N ASP A 151 -13.48 9.76 8.12
CA ASP A 151 -13.99 9.86 9.50
C ASP A 151 -14.76 11.18 9.67
N PRO A 152 -16.09 11.17 9.48
CA PRO A 152 -16.92 12.36 9.66
C PRO A 152 -16.92 12.91 11.08
N GLY A 153 -16.59 12.08 12.09
CA GLY A 153 -16.67 12.44 13.51
C GLY A 153 -15.37 13.02 14.08
N ALA A 154 -14.22 12.65 13.51
CA ALA A 154 -12.93 13.16 13.94
C ALA A 154 -12.60 14.57 13.41
N VAL A 155 -13.37 15.10 12.45
CA VAL A 155 -13.12 16.43 11.89
C VAL A 155 -13.50 17.52 12.90
N PRO A 156 -12.54 18.30 13.45
CA PRO A 156 -12.87 19.39 14.36
C PRO A 156 -13.72 20.43 13.62
N ARG A 157 -14.74 20.98 14.29
CA ARG A 157 -15.56 22.08 13.74
C ARG A 157 -14.73 23.28 13.26
N THR A 158 -13.55 23.49 13.86
CA THR A 158 -12.58 24.53 13.51
C THR A 158 -12.02 24.40 12.09
N VAL A 159 -12.06 23.21 11.50
CA VAL A 159 -11.54 22.98 10.15
C VAL A 159 -12.51 23.52 9.10
N TYR A 160 -13.81 23.54 9.39
CA TYR A 160 -14.80 24.15 8.50
C TYR A 160 -14.62 25.68 8.50
N PRO A 161 -14.84 26.35 7.36
CA PRO A 161 -14.73 27.79 7.30
C PRO A 161 -15.68 28.40 8.34
N PRO A 162 -15.26 29.44 9.10
CA PRO A 162 -16.18 30.19 9.93
C PRO A 162 -17.30 30.64 9.00
N CYS A 163 -18.52 30.25 9.32
CA CYS A 163 -19.70 30.56 8.51
C CYS A 163 -19.62 32.06 8.18
N ALA A 164 -19.49 32.38 6.89
CA ALA A 164 -19.37 33.75 6.44
C ALA A 164 -20.65 34.50 6.82
N GLY A 165 -20.55 35.37 7.83
CA GLY A 165 -21.55 36.39 8.13
C GLY A 165 -22.73 35.93 8.99
N GLY A 166 -23.10 36.77 9.95
CA GLY A 166 -24.16 36.52 10.92
C GLY A 166 -25.52 36.22 10.28
N GLY A 167 -26.13 35.15 10.76
CA GLY A 167 -27.48 34.75 10.37
C GLY A 167 -27.75 33.35 10.90
N ARG A 168 -28.45 33.29 12.05
CA ARG A 168 -29.08 32.12 12.68
C ARG A 168 -28.54 30.74 12.28
N LEU A 169 -27.91 30.07 13.26
CA LEU A 169 -27.64 28.62 13.35
C LEU A 169 -28.48 27.78 12.36
N ALA A 170 -28.04 27.69 11.11
CA ALA A 170 -28.48 26.68 10.18
C ALA A 170 -27.66 25.44 10.50
N ASP A 171 -28.12 24.77 11.55
CA ASP A 171 -27.92 23.37 11.88
C ASP A 171 -26.81 22.66 11.09
N ALA A 172 -25.60 22.64 11.67
CA ALA A 172 -24.44 21.92 11.15
C ALA A 172 -24.71 20.40 10.91
N SER A 173 -25.85 19.88 11.37
CA SER A 173 -26.34 18.55 11.05
C SER A 173 -26.73 18.34 9.57
N ARG A 174 -26.90 19.42 8.77
CA ARG A 174 -27.19 19.31 7.32
C ARG A 174 -25.98 19.04 6.43
N LEU A 175 -24.76 19.36 6.89
CA LEU A 175 -23.53 19.18 6.12
C LEU A 175 -22.77 17.89 6.48
N LEU A 176 -23.19 17.20 7.54
CA LEU A 176 -22.66 15.88 7.87
C LEU A 176 -23.38 14.84 7.01
N PRO A 177 -22.68 13.84 6.45
CA PRO A 177 -23.34 12.70 5.83
C PRO A 177 -24.24 12.06 6.89
N ARG A 178 -25.54 11.98 6.60
CA ARG A 178 -26.52 11.35 7.50
C ARG A 178 -26.02 9.94 7.81
N LYS A 179 -25.92 9.58 9.10
CA LYS A 179 -25.64 8.19 9.51
C LYS A 179 -26.61 7.27 8.75
N PRO A 180 -26.15 6.18 8.13
CA PRO A 180 -27.06 5.18 7.58
C PRO A 180 -27.87 4.62 8.74
N GLU A 181 -29.18 4.86 8.70
CA GLU A 181 -30.13 4.39 9.69
C GLU A 181 -30.17 2.86 9.58
N ALA A 182 -29.86 2.17 10.69
CA ALA A 182 -29.91 0.72 10.75
C ALA A 182 -31.33 0.26 10.44
N ALA A 183 -31.51 -0.42 9.31
CA ALA A 183 -32.76 -1.08 8.95
C ALA A 183 -33.02 -2.23 9.93
N GLY A 184 -33.70 -1.91 11.04
CA GLY A 184 -34.02 -2.82 12.13
C GLY A 184 -35.52 -3.12 12.19
N GLY A 185 -35.95 -4.08 11.37
CA GLY A 185 -36.93 -5.11 11.72
C GLY A 185 -38.23 -4.69 12.41
N ASN A 186 -39.28 -4.54 11.60
CA ASN A 186 -40.68 -4.62 12.01
C ASN A 186 -40.97 -5.95 12.76
N ARG A 187 -41.29 -5.87 14.06
CA ARG A 187 -42.05 -6.89 14.80
C ARG A 187 -42.80 -6.24 15.96
N ARG A 188 -44.13 -6.08 15.81
CA ARG A 188 -45.19 -6.58 16.74
C ARG A 188 -46.50 -5.80 16.58
N ALA A 189 -47.55 -6.54 16.22
CA ALA A 189 -48.91 -6.58 16.78
C ALA A 189 -49.72 -7.49 15.83
N GLY A 190 -50.35 -8.61 16.19
CA GLY A 190 -50.92 -9.01 17.47
C GLY A 190 -52.43 -8.78 17.44
N ALA A 191 -53.17 -9.66 16.76
CA ALA A 191 -54.56 -10.10 17.03
C ALA A 191 -54.95 -11.17 16.00
#